data_AF-A0A7C6JNX8-F1
#
_entry.id   AF-A0A7C6JNX8-F1
#
_cell.length_a   1.000
_cell.length_b   1.000
_cell.length_c   1.000
_cell.angle_alpha   90.00
_cell.angle_beta   90.00
_cell.angle_gamma   90.00
#
_symmetry.space_group_name_H-M   'P 1'
#
loop_
_entity.id
_entity.type
_entity.pdbx_description
1 polymer ?
#
loop_
_entity_poly.entity_id
_entity_poly.type
_entity_poly.pdbx_seq_one_letter_code
_entity_poly.pdbx_strand_id
1 'polypeptide(L)'
;MVMSAYCSNGLFLFPFRANKTAQLAQYALARRILPAHTAFVGDTVFVMATGEIESDITLVEILTVEAMEKAIINAINSVKN
;
A
#
# COMPACT_ATOMS: atom_id res chain seq x y z
N MET A 1 -10.05 10.20 5.87
CA MET A 1 -9.95 8.74 6.05
C MET A 1 -9.58 8.15 4.70
N VAL A 2 -8.37 7.66 4.53
CA VAL A 2 -7.96 6.96 3.31
C VAL A 2 -7.91 5.48 3.62
N MET A 3 -8.73 4.71 2.89
CA MET A 3 -8.69 3.25 2.92
C MET A 3 -8.01 2.78 1.64
N SER A 4 -6.91 2.05 1.77
CA SER A 4 -6.17 1.53 0.61
C SER A 4 -5.96 0.03 0.72
N ALA A 5 -5.91 -0.66 -0.42
CA ALA A 5 -5.62 -2.08 -0.48
C ALA A 5 -4.50 -2.34 -1.50
N TYR A 6 -3.59 -3.25 -1.16
CA TYR A 6 -2.58 -3.76 -2.07
C TYR A 6 -2.70 -5.28 -2.19
N CYS A 7 -2.67 -5.77 -3.43
CA CYS A 7 -2.73 -7.19 -3.75
C CYS A 7 -1.51 -7.59 -4.58
N SER A 8 -0.84 -8.67 -4.21
CA SER A 8 0.21 -9.28 -5.02
C SER A 8 -0.04 -10.78 -5.23
N ASN A 9 0.57 -11.34 -6.27
CA ASN A 9 0.69 -12.78 -6.43
C ASN A 9 1.89 -13.38 -5.68
N GLY A 10 2.73 -12.52 -5.09
CA GLY A 10 3.94 -12.91 -4.36
C GLY A 10 3.62 -13.71 -3.08
N LEU A 11 4.38 -14.76 -2.81
CA LEU A 11 4.23 -15.59 -1.63
C LEU A 11 4.76 -14.86 -0.40
N PHE A 12 3.83 -14.39 0.44
CA PHE A 12 4.13 -14.03 1.81
C PHE A 12 4.24 -15.31 2.63
N LEU A 13 5.45 -15.87 2.68
CA LEU A 13 5.81 -17.07 3.44
C LEU A 13 5.33 -17.04 4.91
N PHE A 14 5.10 -15.85 5.50
CA PHE A 14 4.57 -15.69 6.86
C PHE A 14 3.63 -14.47 6.97
N PRO A 15 2.55 -14.53 7.79
CA PRO A 15 1.61 -13.42 8.00
C PRO A 15 2.27 -12.10 8.44
N PHE A 16 3.38 -12.19 9.18
CA PHE A 16 4.21 -11.04 9.56
C PHE A 16 4.66 -10.20 8.36
N ARG A 17 4.98 -10.84 7.23
CA ARG A 17 5.43 -10.13 6.01
C ARG A 17 4.33 -9.27 5.43
N ALA A 18 3.10 -9.79 5.35
CA ALA A 18 1.95 -9.01 4.88
C ALA A 18 1.68 -7.78 5.76
N ASN A 19 1.78 -7.93 7.08
CA ASN A 19 1.65 -6.82 8.02
C ASN A 19 2.78 -5.79 7.83
N LYS A 20 4.02 -6.25 7.62
CA LYS A 20 5.15 -5.35 7.36
C LYS A 20 4.98 -4.58 6.04
N THR A 21 4.52 -5.25 4.99
CA THR A 21 4.18 -4.62 3.71
C THR A 21 3.07 -3.58 3.88
N ALA A 22 2.05 -3.86 4.70
CA ALA A 22 0.98 -2.89 4.99
C ALA A 22 1.51 -1.63 5.69
N GLN A 23 2.45 -1.80 6.63
CA GLN A 23 3.13 -0.68 7.27
C GLN A 23 3.97 0.13 6.28
N LEU A 24 4.66 -0.52 5.33
CA LEU A 24 5.46 0.19 4.32
C LEU A 24 4.59 0.96 3.32
N ALA A 25 3.43 0.41 2.96
CA ALA A 25 2.47 1.10 2.09
C ALA A 25 1.98 2.44 2.69
N GLN A 26 1.98 2.59 4.02
CA GLN A 26 1.67 3.88 4.68
C GLN A 26 2.66 4.98 4.28
N TYR A 27 3.89 4.65 3.91
CA TYR A 27 4.83 5.66 3.39
C TYR A 27 4.35 6.32 2.09
N ALA A 28 3.60 5.61 1.24
CA ALA A 28 3.01 6.22 0.05
C ALA A 28 1.97 7.28 0.44
N LEU A 29 1.17 7.01 1.47
CA LEU A 29 0.21 7.98 2.01
C LEU A 29 0.95 9.21 2.55
N ALA A 30 1.98 9.01 3.38
CA ALA A 30 2.79 10.10 3.91
C ALA A 30 3.50 10.94 2.83
N ARG A 31 3.91 10.32 1.71
CA ARG A 31 4.59 11.02 0.60
C ARG A 31 3.64 11.77 -0.34
N ARG A 32 2.37 11.37 -0.43
CA ARG A 32 1.42 11.94 -1.40
C ARG A 32 0.26 12.71 -0.77
N ILE A 33 0.05 12.59 0.53
CA ILE A 33 -1.05 13.21 1.25
C ILE A 33 -0.46 14.05 2.40
N LEU A 34 -0.85 15.31 2.49
CA LEU A 34 -0.36 16.23 3.51
C LEU A 34 -1.51 17.08 4.08
N PRO A 35 -1.70 17.12 5.42
CA PRO A 35 -1.02 16.32 6.44
C PRO A 35 -1.56 14.88 6.52
N ALA A 36 -0.67 13.88 6.53
CA ALA A 36 -1.01 12.46 6.76
C ALA A 36 -0.87 12.08 8.24
N HIS A 37 -1.51 10.99 8.65
CA HIS A 37 -1.34 10.36 9.98
C HIS A 37 -1.56 11.28 11.19
N THR A 38 -2.42 12.29 11.06
CA THR A 38 -2.82 13.12 12.21
C THR A 38 -3.85 12.39 13.08
N ALA A 39 -4.03 12.82 14.32
CA ALA A 39 -5.01 12.22 15.25
C ALA A 39 -6.46 12.23 14.73
N PHE A 40 -6.77 13.06 13.72
CA PHE A 40 -8.09 13.19 13.12
C PHE A 40 -8.30 12.32 11.87
N VAL A 41 -7.25 11.65 11.38
CA VAL A 41 -7.29 10.88 10.13
C VAL A 41 -7.01 9.40 10.42
N GLY A 42 -8.03 8.56 10.25
CA GLY A 42 -7.91 7.10 10.36
C GLY A 42 -7.44 6.44 9.06
N ASP A 43 -6.17 6.62 8.69
CA ASP A 43 -5.59 5.96 7.52
C ASP A 43 -5.40 4.47 7.78
N THR A 44 -5.93 3.61 6.90
CA THR A 44 -5.85 2.15 7.04
C THR A 44 -5.45 1.52 5.71
N VAL A 45 -4.49 0.60 5.77
CA VAL A 45 -4.01 -0.14 4.60
C VAL A 45 -4.20 -1.63 4.83
N PHE A 46 -4.83 -2.30 3.88
CA PHE A 46 -4.95 -3.75 3.82
C PHE A 46 -3.99 -4.31 2.77
N VAL A 47 -3.35 -5.45 3.09
CA VAL A 47 -2.48 -6.18 2.15
C VAL A 47 -2.99 -7.61 2.04
N MET A 48 -3.10 -8.07 0.80
CA MET A 48 -3.45 -9.44 0.45
C MET A 48 -2.40 -10.00 -0.51
N ALA A 49 -2.14 -11.30 -0.43
CA ALA A 49 -1.43 -12.01 -1.48
C ALA A 49 -2.10 -13.33 -1.81
N THR A 50 -2.10 -13.70 -3.09
CA THR A 50 -2.59 -15.01 -3.55
C THR A 50 -1.57 -16.13 -3.29
N GLY A 51 -0.28 -15.79 -3.20
CA GLY A 51 0.79 -16.72 -2.84
C GLY A 51 1.19 -17.70 -3.95
N GLU A 52 0.99 -17.32 -5.20
CA GLU A 52 1.27 -18.18 -6.37
C GLU A 52 2.74 -18.19 -6.79
N ILE A 53 3.50 -17.12 -6.49
CA ILE A 53 4.87 -16.94 -6.97
C ILE A 53 5.82 -16.63 -5.81
N GLU A 54 6.93 -17.37 -5.68
CA GLU A 54 7.98 -16.98 -4.73
C GLU A 54 8.66 -15.68 -5.19
N SER A 55 8.69 -14.69 -4.30
CA SER A 55 9.15 -13.34 -4.64
C SER A 55 10.09 -12.79 -3.58
N ASP A 56 11.10 -12.03 -4.01
CA ASP A 56 11.93 -11.24 -3.12
C ASP A 56 11.06 -10.21 -2.38
N ILE A 57 11.08 -10.25 -1.05
CA ILE A 57 10.21 -9.40 -0.23
C ILE A 57 10.55 -7.93 -0.37
N THR A 58 11.84 -7.58 -0.48
CA THR A 58 12.27 -6.19 -0.62
C THR A 58 11.79 -5.62 -1.95
N LEU A 59 11.83 -6.42 -3.02
CA LEU A 59 11.26 -6.00 -4.30
C LEU A 59 9.74 -5.77 -4.20
N VAL A 60 9.00 -6.70 -3.58
CA VAL A 60 7.55 -6.54 -3.38
C VAL A 60 7.24 -5.28 -2.58
N GLU A 61 8.02 -4.99 -1.54
CA GLU A 61 7.84 -3.81 -0.70
C GLU A 61 8.07 -2.51 -1.48
N ILE A 62 9.16 -2.42 -2.27
CA ILE A 62 9.43 -1.26 -3.13
C ILE A 62 8.26 -1.03 -4.10
N LEU A 63 7.84 -2.09 -4.79
CA LEU A 63 6.75 -2.05 -5.76
C LEU A 63 5.42 -1.70 -5.09
N THR A 64 5.19 -2.14 -3.86
CA THR A 64 3.98 -1.81 -3.08
C THR A 64 3.88 -0.30 -2.90
N VAL A 65 4.96 0.35 -2.46
CA VAL A 65 4.93 1.80 -2.22
C VAL A 65 4.74 2.56 -3.54
N GLU A 66 5.43 2.16 -4.60
CA GLU A 66 5.29 2.78 -5.93
C GLU A 66 3.87 2.62 -6.50
N ALA A 67 3.31 1.41 -6.43
CA ALA A 67 1.96 1.12 -6.89
C ALA A 67 0.92 1.94 -6.11
N MET A 68 1.10 2.08 -4.80
CA MET A 68 0.21 2.85 -3.95
C MET A 68 0.25 4.34 -4.29
N GLU A 69 1.43 4.93 -4.53
CA GLU A 69 1.53 6.32 -4.97
C GLU A 69 0.83 6.56 -6.31
N LYS A 70 1.04 5.64 -7.27
CA LYS A 70 0.37 5.70 -8.56
C LYS A 70 -1.15 5.61 -8.39
N ALA A 71 -1.64 4.75 -7.51
CA ALA A 71 -3.07 4.65 -7.21
C ALA A 71 -3.65 5.95 -6.65
N ILE A 72 -2.94 6.62 -5.73
CA ILE A 72 -3.34 7.93 -5.18
C ILE A 72 -3.43 8.99 -6.29
N ILE A 73 -2.40 9.08 -7.14
CA ILE A 73 -2.37 10.04 -8.27
C ILE A 73 -3.50 9.75 -9.25
N ASN A 74 -3.71 8.47 -9.59
CA ASN A 74 -4.80 8.06 -10.48
C ASN A 74 -6.17 8.39 -9.89
N ALA A 75 -6.36 8.19 -8.59
CA ALA A 75 -7.61 8.54 -7.91
C ALA A 75 -7.91 10.03 -8.06
N ILE A 76 -6.93 10.91 -7.83
CA ILE A 76 -7.05 12.36 -8.02
C ILE A 76 -7.39 12.70 -9.47
N ASN A 77 -6.68 12.11 -10.44
CA ASN A 77 -6.89 12.39 -11.87
C ASN A 77 -8.21 11.81 -12.42
N SER A 78 -8.79 10.80 -11.76
CA SER A 78 -10.03 10.15 -12.21
C SER A 78 -11.30 10.92 -11.84
N VAL A 79 -11.19 11.93 -10.97
CA VAL A 79 -12.33 12.79 -10.60
C VAL A 79 -12.72 13.61 -11.82
N LYS A 80 -13.95 13.40 -12.31
CA LYS A 80 -14.57 14.25 -13.32
C LYS A 80 -15.20 15.46 -12.61
N ASN A 81 -15.10 16.63 -13.24
CA ASN A 81 -15.84 17.82 -12.84
C ASN A 81 -17.35 17.60 -12.91
#